data_AF-A0AAP2Z833-F1
#
_entry.id   AF-A0AAP2Z833-F1
#
_cell.length_a   1.000
_cell.length_b   1.000
_cell.length_c   1.000
_cell.angle_alpha   90.00
_cell.angle_beta   90.00
_cell.angle_gamma   90.00
#
_symmetry.space_group_name_H-M   'P 1'
#
loop_
_entity.id
_entity.type
_entity.pdbx_description
1 polymer ?
#
loop_
_entity_poly.entity_id
_entity_poly.type
_entity_poly.pdbx_seq_one_letter_code
_entity_poly.pdbx_strand_id
1 'polypeptide(L)' 'MDISPEEYGAYWQSSLRIAAGVLVIGFGDWFGSFFFEQSALGAVGLGLVIYVGLIVVGCFLITLGGARAVRTAVGAEKRR' A
#
# COMPACT_ATOMS: atom_id res chain seq x y z
N MET A 1 -25.23 -5.56 8.94
CA MET A 1 -24.97 -5.96 7.54
C MET A 1 -24.74 -7.45 7.56
N ASP A 2 -25.62 -8.25 6.98
CA ASP A 2 -25.36 -9.67 6.75
C ASP A 2 -24.44 -9.78 5.52
N ILE A 3 -23.13 -9.69 5.77
CA ILE A 3 -22.10 -9.85 4.74
C ILE A 3 -21.91 -11.35 4.51
N SER A 4 -21.95 -11.79 3.25
CA SER A 4 -21.68 -13.20 2.95
C SER A 4 -20.22 -13.55 3.27
N PRO A 5 -19.91 -14.82 3.64
CA PRO A 5 -18.52 -15.22 3.93
C PRO A 5 -17.54 -14.89 2.80
N GLU A 6 -18.01 -14.95 1.56
CA GLU A 6 -17.24 -14.65 0.34
C GLU A 6 -16.91 -13.15 0.25
N GLU A 7 -17.88 -12.28 0.52
CA GLU A 7 -17.69 -10.84 0.55
C GLU A 7 -16.74 -10.42 1.68
N TYR A 8 -16.88 -11.04 2.85
CA TYR A 8 -15.95 -10.82 3.96
C TYR A 8 -14.50 -11.20 3.57
N GLY A 9 -14.32 -12.35 2.93
CA GLY A 9 -13.03 -12.78 2.41
C GLY A 9 -12.42 -11.79 1.40
N ALA A 10 -13.24 -11.22 0.52
CA ALA A 10 -12.80 -10.20 -0.45
C ALA A 10 -12.36 -8.89 0.23
N TYR A 11 -13.06 -8.45 1.28
CA TYR A 11 -12.64 -7.29 2.08
C TYR A 11 -11.35 -7.55 2.86
N TRP A 12 -11.21 -8.74 3.44
CA TRP A 12 -9.99 -9.14 4.13
C TRP A 12 -8.78 -9.09 3.20
N GLN A 13 -8.89 -9.69 2.02
CA GLN A 13 -7.84 -9.66 1.01
C GLN A 13 -7.51 -8.24 0.51
N SER A 14 -8.51 -7.35 0.48
CA SER A 14 -8.30 -5.94 0.12
C SER A 14 -7.56 -5.19 1.23
N SER A 15 -7.92 -5.46 2.49
CA SER A 15 -7.27 -4.89 3.67
C SER A 15 -5.81 -5.31 3.77
N LEU A 16 -5.48 -6.56 3.48
CA LEU A 16 -4.09 -7.04 3.44
C LEU A 16 -3.25 -6.30 2.39
N ARG A 17 -3.84 -5.94 1.23
CA ARG A 17 -3.13 -5.15 0.21
C ARG A 17 -2.87 -3.72 0.65
N ILE A 18 -3.85 -3.11 1.31
CA ILE A 18 -3.70 -1.77 1.88
C ILE A 18 -2.60 -1.80 2.96
N ALA A 19 -2.66 -2.77 3.87
CA ALA A 19 -1.65 -2.94 4.92
C ALA A 19 -0.25 -3.16 4.33
N ALA A 20 -0.13 -4.00 3.30
CA ALA A 20 1.14 -4.18 2.58
C ALA A 20 1.66 -2.86 1.99
N GLY A 21 0.79 -2.04 1.40
CA GLY A 21 1.18 -0.73 0.88
C GLY A 21 1.66 0.24 1.96
N VAL A 22 0.99 0.27 3.12
CA VAL A 22 1.43 1.07 4.29
C VAL A 22 2.79 0.60 4.80
N LEU A 23 3.00 -0.71 4.91
CA LEU A 23 4.28 -1.28 5.32
C LEU A 23 5.40 -0.94 4.34
N VAL A 24 5.15 -1.00 3.02
CA VAL A 24 6.13 -0.61 2.00
C VAL A 24 6.55 0.85 2.15
N ILE A 25 5.60 1.76 2.43
CA ILE A 25 5.92 3.18 2.70
C ILE A 25 6.78 3.31 3.96
N GLY A 26 6.39 2.64 5.05
CA GLY A 26 7.16 2.65 6.30
C GLY A 26 8.58 2.09 6.14
N PHE A 27 8.74 1.02 5.36
CA PHE A 27 10.07 0.50 5.00
C PHE A 27 10.85 1.48 4.12
N GLY A 28 10.19 2.22 3.24
CA GLY A 28 10.82 3.29 2.49
C GLY A 28 11.45 4.33 3.41
N ASP A 29 10.71 4.83 4.40
CA ASP A 29 11.19 5.82 5.35
C ASP A 29 12.37 5.29 6.17
N TRP A 30 12.21 4.10 6.75
CA TRP A 30 13.27 3.45 7.54
C TRP A 30 14.53 3.13 6.71
N PHE A 31 14.38 2.71 5.47
CA PHE A 31 15.53 2.40 4.61
C PHE A 31 16.19 3.68 4.09
N GLY A 32 15.39 4.70 3.74
CA GLY A 32 15.87 6.00 3.27
C GLY A 32 16.73 6.71 4.32
N SER A 33 16.35 6.62 5.61
CA SER A 33 17.11 7.27 6.68
C SER A 33 18.58 6.82 6.74
N PHE A 34 18.85 5.53 6.50
CA PHE A 34 20.23 5.01 6.46
C PHE A 34 21.11 5.66 5.39
N PHE A 35 20.53 6.02 4.24
CA PHE A 35 21.24 6.69 3.15
C PHE A 35 21.36 8.20 3.37
N PHE A 36 20.37 8.82 4.01
CA PHE A 36 20.37 10.25 4.29
C PHE A 36 21.33 10.65 5.42
N GLU A 37 21.75 9.71 6.27
CA GLU A 37 22.81 9.91 7.25
C GLU A 37 24.23 9.97 6.62
N GLN A 38 24.37 9.66 5.34
CA GLN A 38 25.67 9.65 4.65
C GLN A 38 26.03 11.05 4.15
N SER A 39 27.33 11.40 4.22
CA SER A 39 27.84 12.68 3.69
C SER A 39 28.04 12.68 2.16
N ALA A 40 28.09 11.49 1.55
CA ALA A 40 28.31 11.33 0.11
C ALA A 40 27.03 11.61 -0.68
N LEU A 41 27.08 12.62 -1.57
CA LEU A 41 25.96 12.99 -2.46
C LEU A 41 25.38 11.81 -3.25
N GLY A 42 26.23 10.88 -3.71
CA GLY A 42 25.79 9.70 -4.44
C GLY A 42 24.94 8.75 -3.58
N ALA A 43 25.30 8.56 -2.30
CA ALA A 43 24.54 7.73 -1.38
C ALA A 43 23.18 8.35 -1.06
N VAL A 44 23.15 9.67 -0.80
CA VAL A 44 21.93 10.44 -0.60
C VAL A 44 21.01 10.38 -1.83
N GLY A 45 21.57 10.53 -3.03
CA GLY A 45 20.81 10.45 -4.29
C GLY A 45 20.20 9.07 -4.51
N LEU A 46 20.95 7.99 -4.26
CA LEU A 46 20.42 6.63 -4.33
C LEU A 46 19.31 6.39 -3.31
N GLY A 47 19.51 6.85 -2.06
CA GLY A 47 18.50 6.79 -1.00
C GLY A 47 17.20 7.47 -1.41
N LEU A 48 17.28 8.65 -2.01
CA LEU A 48 16.12 9.39 -2.50
C LEU A 48 15.35 8.61 -3.57
N VAL A 49 16.05 8.03 -4.56
CA VAL A 49 15.42 7.25 -5.63
C VAL A 49 14.69 6.03 -5.07
N ILE A 50 15.34 5.29 -4.16
CA ILE A 50 14.74 4.12 -3.52
C ILE A 50 13.53 4.54 -2.68
N TYR A 51 13.65 5.60 -1.87
CA TYR A 51 12.57 6.11 -1.03
C TYR A 51 11.33 6.47 -1.84
N VAL A 52 11.51 7.29 -2.89
CA VAL A 52 10.42 7.71 -3.78
C VAL A 52 9.81 6.50 -4.49
N GLY A 53 10.64 5.57 -4.97
CA GLY A 53 10.19 4.33 -5.61
C GLY A 53 9.30 3.51 -4.68
N LEU A 54 9.70 3.32 -3.42
CA LEU A 54 8.93 2.59 -2.43
C LEU A 54 7.61 3.30 -2.08
N ILE A 55 7.61 4.64 -1.95
CA ILE A 55 6.38 5.40 -1.77
C ILE A 55 5.40 5.15 -2.93
N VAL A 56 5.88 5.23 -4.17
CA VAL A 56 5.03 5.02 -5.36
C VAL A 56 4.44 3.62 -5.36
N VAL A 57 5.24 2.59 -5.07
CA VAL A 57 4.76 1.20 -4.97
C VAL A 57 3.74 1.04 -3.85
N GLY A 58 3.98 1.63 -2.68
CA GLY A 58 3.05 1.58 -1.54
C GLY A 58 1.71 2.24 -1.86
N CYS A 59 1.72 3.44 -2.45
CA CYS A 59 0.53 4.14 -2.93
C CYS A 59 -0.25 3.32 -3.96
N PHE A 60 0.44 2.65 -4.88
CA PHE A 60 -0.19 1.76 -5.85
C PHE A 60 -0.91 0.59 -5.18
N LEU A 61 -0.28 -0.07 -4.20
CA LEU A 61 -0.89 -1.17 -3.44
C LEU A 61 -2.12 -0.73 -2.65
N ILE A 62 -2.03 0.44 -1.99
CA ILE A 62 -3.16 1.03 -1.26
C ILE A 62 -4.32 1.30 -2.21
N THR A 63 -4.05 1.94 -3.35
CA THR A 63 -5.06 2.27 -4.36
C THR A 63 -5.71 1.01 -4.91
N LEU A 64 -4.92 -0.02 -5.22
CA LEU A 64 -5.42 -1.29 -5.72
C LEU A 64 -6.30 -2.01 -4.68
N GLY A 65 -5.88 -2.02 -3.41
CA GLY A 65 -6.68 -2.56 -2.31
C GLY A 65 -8.00 -1.80 -2.14
N GLY A 66 -7.94 -0.46 -2.14
CA GLY A 66 -9.12 0.40 -2.06
C GLY A 66 -10.09 0.19 -3.21
N ALA A 67 -9.61 0.17 -4.46
CA ALA A 67 -10.44 -0.06 -5.64
C ALA A 67 -11.16 -1.42 -5.59
N ARG A 68 -10.49 -2.46 -5.10
CA ARG A 68 -11.10 -3.78 -4.90
C ARG A 68 -12.17 -3.76 -3.82
N ALA A 69 -11.90 -3.12 -2.68
CA ALA A 69 -12.89 -2.97 -1.61
C ALA A 69 -14.13 -2.22 -2.09
N VAL A 70 -13.96 -1.10 -2.82
CA VAL A 70 -15.07 -0.34 -3.41
C VAL A 70 -15.86 -1.20 -4.40
N ARG A 71 -15.18 -1.95 -5.28
CA ARG A 71 -15.86 -2.85 -6.22
C ARG A 71 -16.68 -3.92 -5.48
N THR A 72 -16.17 -4.47 -4.38
CA THR A 72 -16.90 -5.43 -3.54
C THR A 72 -18.14 -4.78 -2.93
N ALA A 73 -18.00 -3.56 -2.37
CA ALA A 73 -19.10 -2.81 -1.78
C ALA A 73 -20.20 -2.49 -2.79
N VAL A 74 -19.84 -1.93 -3.95
CA VAL A 74 -20.77 -1.62 -5.02
C VAL A 74 -21.43 -2.88 -5.57
N GLY A 75 -20.68 -3.99 -5.66
CA GLY A 75 -21.21 -5.28 -6.08
C GLY A 75 -22.25 -5.85 -5.11
N ALA A 76 -22.02 -5.70 -3.81
CA ALA A 76 -22.96 -6.12 -2.77
C ALA A 76 -24.23 -5.24 -2.80
N GLU A 77 -24.07 -3.92 -2.92
CA GLU A 77 -25.20 -2.99 -2.96
C GLU A 77 -26.13 -3.25 -4.16
N LYS A 78 -25.59 -3.56 -5.34
CA LYS A 78 -26.39 -3.90 -6.54
C LYS A 78 -27.19 -5.19 -6.43
N ARG A 79 -26.85 -6.09 -5.49
CA ARG A 79 -27.55 -7.37 -5.27
C ARG A 79 -28.67 -7.27 -4.23
N ARG A 80 -28.74 -6.15 -3.51
CA ARG A 80 -29.73 -5.87 -2.48
C ARG A 80 -30.98 -5.23 -3.08
#